data_AF-A0A445HC81-F1
#
_entry.id   AF-A0A445HC81-F1
#
_cell.length_a   1.000
_cell.length_b   1.000
_cell.length_c   1.000
_cell.angle_alpha   90.00
_cell.angle_beta   90.00
_cell.angle_gamma   90.00
#
_symmetry.space_group_name_H-M   'P 1'
#
loop_
_entity.id
_entity.type
_entity.pdbx_description
1 polymer ?
#
loop_
_entity_poly.entity_id
_entity_poly.type
_entity_poly.pdbx_seq_one_letter_code
_entity_poly.pdbx_strand_id
1 'polypeptide(L)'
;MANNTNMAAMQWQIFCLEHRSYKSHACLKSDHNSRKVVVCEACSMSIETTGHVGQDEEAILQKHLKSGNCDPTKKKKPICPVKRCREVLTFSNTSTCKTCHIKVCLKHRFPADHACSRGASASSSACVSNGLWNNRFLTAFAKRTGQECAKNGATCSTSPPSTPSVKAY
;
A
#
# COMPACT_ATOMS: atom_id res chain seq x y z
N MET A 1 -23.01 42.78 -33.23
CA MET A 1 -21.79 41.97 -33.06
C MET A 1 -21.70 41.62 -31.57
N ALA A 2 -22.12 40.43 -31.17
CA ALA A 2 -21.31 39.22 -31.04
C ALA A 2 -20.20 39.35 -29.98
N ASN A 3 -20.33 38.49 -28.94
CA ASN A 3 -19.28 37.82 -28.17
C ASN A 3 -19.37 38.04 -26.67
N ASN A 4 -20.36 37.42 -26.03
CA ASN A 4 -20.22 37.08 -24.61
C ASN A 4 -19.60 35.68 -24.54
N THR A 5 -18.28 35.63 -24.52
CA THR A 5 -17.52 34.43 -24.16
C THR A 5 -17.88 34.06 -22.73
N ASN A 6 -18.84 33.15 -22.58
CA ASN A 6 -19.19 32.56 -21.29
C ASN A 6 -18.02 31.65 -20.88
N MET A 7 -17.01 32.27 -20.27
CA MET A 7 -15.93 31.58 -19.60
C MET A 7 -16.59 30.76 -18.49
N ALA A 8 -16.70 29.45 -18.71
CA ALA A 8 -17.18 28.52 -17.70
C ALA A 8 -16.24 28.60 -16.49
N ALA A 9 -16.58 29.46 -15.53
CA ALA A 9 -15.91 29.57 -14.27
C ALA A 9 -16.02 28.21 -13.59
N MET A 10 -14.91 27.50 -13.47
CA MET A 10 -14.80 26.34 -12.60
C MET A 10 -14.90 26.83 -11.17
N GLN A 11 -16.13 26.88 -10.65
CA GLN A 11 -16.42 27.23 -9.28
C GLN A 11 -15.92 26.10 -8.37
N TRP A 12 -14.94 26.39 -7.52
CA TRP A 12 -14.57 25.50 -6.43
C TRP A 12 -15.62 25.64 -5.32
N GLN A 13 -16.26 24.53 -4.96
CA GLN A 13 -17.27 24.47 -3.91
C GLN A 13 -16.65 23.80 -2.68
N ILE A 14 -16.78 24.44 -1.51
CA ILE A 14 -16.30 23.88 -0.26
C ILE A 14 -17.40 22.99 0.33
N PHE A 15 -17.06 21.73 0.54
CA PHE A 15 -17.96 20.76 1.16
C PHE A 15 -17.46 20.42 2.56
N CYS A 16 -18.38 20.25 3.51
CA CYS A 16 -18.05 19.67 4.80
C CYS A 16 -17.77 18.16 4.67
N LEU A 17 -17.23 17.54 5.73
CA LEU A 17 -16.84 16.12 5.69
C LEU A 17 -17.97 15.17 5.32
N GLU A 18 -19.21 15.49 5.72
CA GLU A 18 -20.40 14.69 5.43
C GLU A 18 -20.87 14.86 3.97
N HIS A 19 -20.70 16.06 3.40
CA HIS A 19 -21.22 16.40 2.06
C HIS A 19 -20.16 16.37 0.95
N ARG A 20 -18.93 15.94 1.26
CA ARG A 20 -17.80 15.88 0.29
C ARG A 20 -18.00 14.86 -0.83
N SER A 21 -18.92 13.91 -0.69
CA SER A 21 -19.13 12.86 -1.69
C SER A 21 -19.86 13.39 -2.92
N TYR A 22 -19.59 12.85 -4.10
CA TYR A 22 -20.30 13.25 -5.32
C TYR A 22 -21.81 12.94 -5.30
N LYS A 23 -22.27 12.06 -4.41
CA LYS A 23 -23.70 11.71 -4.27
C LYS A 23 -24.46 12.65 -3.33
N SER A 24 -23.74 13.30 -2.41
CA SER A 24 -24.32 14.23 -1.43
C SER A 24 -24.53 15.64 -1.99
N HIS A 25 -24.16 15.88 -3.25
CA HIS A 25 -24.45 17.11 -3.98
C HIS A 25 -24.69 16.80 -5.47
N ALA A 26 -25.36 17.70 -6.20
CA ALA A 26 -25.64 17.54 -7.63
C ALA A 26 -24.41 17.89 -8.49
N CYS A 27 -23.35 17.06 -8.42
CA CYS A 27 -22.15 17.27 -9.24
C CYS A 27 -22.47 17.01 -10.72
N LEU A 28 -22.35 18.04 -11.57
CA LEU A 28 -22.51 17.91 -13.04
C LEU A 28 -21.54 16.89 -13.68
N LYS A 29 -20.42 16.58 -13.01
CA LYS A 29 -19.37 15.66 -13.49
C LYS A 29 -19.07 14.52 -12.51
N SER A 30 -20.10 13.98 -11.86
CA SER A 30 -19.96 12.94 -10.84
C SER A 30 -19.27 11.65 -11.33
N ASP A 31 -19.40 11.31 -12.62
CA ASP A 31 -18.90 10.05 -13.17
C ASP A 31 -17.63 10.18 -14.02
N HIS A 32 -17.12 11.40 -14.23
CA HIS A 32 -16.05 11.67 -15.22
C HIS A 32 -14.72 10.93 -14.93
N ASN A 33 -14.52 10.43 -13.71
CA ASN A 33 -13.30 9.68 -13.36
C ASN A 33 -13.57 8.42 -12.52
N SER A 34 -14.81 7.91 -12.54
CA SER A 34 -15.14 6.66 -11.87
C SER A 34 -14.44 5.51 -12.59
N ARG A 35 -13.47 4.86 -11.94
CA ARG A 35 -12.92 3.59 -12.44
C ARG A 35 -13.80 2.46 -11.94
N LYS A 36 -14.29 1.63 -12.85
CA LYS A 36 -15.01 0.40 -12.56
C LYS A 36 -14.13 -0.79 -12.91
N VAL A 37 -14.29 -1.90 -12.21
CA VAL A 37 -13.53 -3.14 -12.46
C VAL A 37 -14.52 -4.29 -12.60
N VAL A 38 -14.54 -4.90 -13.78
CA VAL A 38 -15.34 -6.10 -14.07
C VAL A 38 -14.43 -7.32 -14.01
N VAL A 39 -14.86 -8.40 -13.37
CA VAL A 39 -14.09 -9.65 -13.27
C VAL A 39 -14.69 -10.68 -14.20
N CYS A 40 -13.89 -11.24 -15.11
CA CYS A 40 -14.31 -12.36 -15.94
C CYS A 40 -14.37 -13.65 -15.11
N GLU A 41 -15.51 -14.33 -15.09
CA GLU A 41 -15.67 -15.61 -14.37
C GLU A 41 -14.92 -16.78 -15.04
N ALA A 42 -14.74 -16.72 -16.36
CA ALA A 42 -14.11 -17.79 -17.12
C ALA A 42 -12.60 -17.87 -16.87
N CYS A 43 -11.92 -16.73 -16.83
CA CYS A 43 -10.45 -16.64 -16.68
C CYS A 43 -9.98 -15.94 -15.40
N SER A 44 -10.90 -15.45 -14.56
CA SER A 44 -10.59 -14.65 -13.36
C SER A 44 -9.79 -13.36 -13.60
N MET A 45 -9.75 -12.87 -14.85
CA MET A 45 -9.06 -11.62 -15.18
C MET A 45 -9.93 -10.41 -14.83
N SER A 46 -9.32 -9.41 -14.20
CA SER A 46 -9.96 -8.12 -13.90
C SER A 46 -9.75 -7.15 -15.05
N ILE A 47 -10.82 -6.52 -15.52
CA ILE A 47 -10.84 -5.56 -16.62
C ILE A 47 -11.23 -4.21 -16.03
N GLU A 48 -10.33 -3.23 -16.10
CA GLU A 48 -10.63 -1.87 -15.67
C GLU A 48 -11.31 -1.09 -16.79
N THR A 49 -12.36 -0.36 -16.44
CA THR A 49 -13.06 0.56 -17.36
C THR A 49 -13.22 1.93 -16.74
N THR A 50 -13.08 2.95 -17.58
CA THR A 50 -13.37 4.34 -17.23
C THR A 50 -14.86 4.58 -17.45
N GLY A 51 -15.57 5.04 -16.41
CA GLY A 51 -17.03 5.23 -16.37
C GLY A 51 -17.60 6.14 -17.46
N HIS A 52 -16.76 6.92 -18.14
CA HIS A 52 -17.16 7.79 -19.25
C HIS A 52 -17.90 7.07 -20.38
N VAL A 53 -17.64 5.78 -20.59
CA VAL A 53 -18.41 4.98 -21.53
C VAL A 53 -19.39 4.17 -20.70
N GLY A 54 -20.68 4.50 -20.81
CA GLY A 54 -21.79 3.72 -20.25
C GLY A 54 -21.93 2.33 -20.89
N GLN A 55 -20.81 1.63 -21.05
CA GLN A 55 -20.76 0.25 -21.44
C GLN A 55 -21.26 -0.57 -20.28
N ASP A 56 -22.32 -1.31 -20.57
CA ASP A 56 -22.80 -2.38 -19.73
C ASP A 56 -21.67 -3.38 -19.43
N GLU A 57 -21.67 -3.92 -18.22
CA GLU A 57 -20.67 -4.90 -17.77
C GLU A 57 -20.62 -6.11 -18.70
N GLU A 58 -21.77 -6.51 -19.25
CA GLU A 58 -21.90 -7.58 -20.23
C GLU A 58 -21.14 -7.26 -21.53
N ALA A 59 -21.25 -6.03 -22.03
CA ALA A 59 -20.56 -5.62 -23.25
C ALA A 59 -19.02 -5.65 -23.10
N ILE A 60 -18.52 -5.31 -21.91
CA ILE A 60 -17.09 -5.39 -21.57
C ILE A 60 -16.64 -6.84 -21.53
N LEU A 61 -17.42 -7.72 -20.91
CA LEU A 61 -17.12 -9.14 -20.82
C LEU A 61 -17.16 -9.81 -22.20
N GLN A 62 -18.17 -9.52 -23.02
CA GLN A 62 -18.27 -10.01 -24.39
C GLN A 62 -17.08 -9.59 -25.25
N LYS A 63 -16.63 -8.33 -25.14
CA LYS A 63 -15.42 -7.87 -25.82
C LYS A 63 -14.18 -8.63 -25.36
N HIS A 64 -14.06 -8.88 -24.06
CA HIS A 64 -12.94 -9.65 -23.51
C HIS A 64 -12.92 -11.10 -24.03
N LEU A 65 -14.09 -11.77 -24.07
CA LEU A 65 -14.23 -13.11 -24.62
C LEU A 65 -13.84 -13.16 -26.11
N LYS A 66 -14.26 -12.16 -26.90
CA LYS A 66 -13.96 -12.07 -28.34
C LYS A 66 -12.52 -11.66 -28.66
N SER A 67 -11.85 -10.95 -27.74
CA SER A 67 -10.49 -10.44 -27.94
C SER A 67 -9.41 -11.54 -27.95
N GLY A 68 -9.73 -12.79 -27.59
CA GLY A 68 -8.77 -13.89 -27.51
C GLY A 68 -7.80 -13.81 -26.32
N ASN A 69 -7.84 -12.73 -25.53
CA ASN A 69 -7.08 -12.59 -24.28
C ASN A 69 -7.79 -13.27 -23.09
N CYS A 70 -8.99 -13.81 -23.30
CA CYS A 70 -9.67 -14.65 -22.32
C CYS A 70 -9.13 -16.07 -22.38
N ASP A 71 -8.33 -16.44 -21.38
CA ASP A 71 -7.76 -17.76 -21.25
C ASP A 71 -8.46 -18.55 -20.12
N PRO A 72 -9.46 -19.40 -20.45
CA PRO A 72 -10.21 -20.15 -19.45
C PRO A 72 -9.41 -21.28 -18.79
N THR A 73 -8.18 -21.55 -19.24
CA THR A 73 -7.30 -22.54 -18.59
C THR A 73 -6.57 -21.95 -17.37
N LYS A 74 -6.46 -20.62 -17.31
CA LYS A 74 -5.80 -19.86 -16.23
C LYS A 74 -6.74 -19.52 -15.06
N LYS A 75 -7.70 -20.40 -14.75
CA LYS A 75 -8.59 -20.25 -13.58
C LYS A 75 -7.85 -20.26 -12.24
N LYS A 76 -6.63 -20.81 -12.20
CA LYS A 76 -5.82 -20.87 -10.98
C LYS A 76 -5.23 -19.49 -10.70
N LYS A 77 -5.88 -18.77 -9.79
CA LYS A 77 -5.38 -17.50 -9.27
C LYS A 77 -4.03 -17.73 -8.59
N PRO A 78 -3.00 -16.91 -8.89
CA PRO A 78 -1.70 -17.08 -8.27
C PRO A 78 -1.82 -16.85 -6.75
N ILE A 79 -1.08 -17.62 -5.96
CA ILE A 79 -1.03 -17.49 -4.51
C ILE A 79 0.28 -16.80 -4.15
N CYS A 80 0.30 -16.05 -3.05
CA CYS A 80 1.52 -15.45 -2.55
C CYS A 80 2.63 -16.50 -2.38
N PRO A 81 3.84 -16.29 -2.93
CA PRO A 81 4.93 -17.27 -2.89
C PRO A 81 5.61 -17.40 -1.53
N VAL A 82 5.23 -16.58 -0.53
CA VAL A 82 5.81 -16.62 0.81
C VAL A 82 5.35 -17.87 1.55
N LYS A 83 6.30 -18.59 2.18
CA LYS A 83 6.02 -19.78 2.97
C LYS A 83 4.97 -19.48 4.03
N ARG A 84 3.94 -20.33 4.11
CA ARG A 84 2.76 -20.21 5.00
C ARG A 84 1.77 -19.09 4.65
N CYS A 85 2.02 -18.28 3.62
CA CYS A 85 1.00 -17.38 3.09
C CYS A 85 0.09 -18.14 2.11
N ARG A 86 -1.23 -18.06 2.31
CA ARG A 86 -2.24 -18.63 1.41
C ARG A 86 -3.09 -17.55 0.73
N GLU A 87 -2.61 -16.31 0.75
CA GLU A 87 -3.32 -15.18 0.19
C GLU A 87 -3.35 -15.28 -1.34
N VAL A 88 -4.55 -15.18 -1.91
CA VAL A 88 -4.73 -15.18 -3.36
C VAL A 88 -4.36 -13.79 -3.90
N LEU A 89 -3.46 -13.78 -4.89
CA LEU A 89 -3.00 -12.57 -5.56
C LEU A 89 -4.06 -12.08 -6.55
N THR A 90 -4.94 -11.22 -6.07
CA THR A 90 -5.92 -10.47 -6.87
C THR A 90 -5.32 -9.15 -7.34
N PHE A 91 -5.92 -8.51 -8.34
CA PHE A 91 -5.50 -7.19 -8.83
C PHE A 91 -5.23 -6.16 -7.72
N SER A 92 -6.15 -6.03 -6.76
CA SER A 92 -6.02 -5.06 -5.66
C SER A 92 -5.04 -5.48 -4.56
N ASN A 93 -4.78 -6.78 -4.42
CA ASN A 93 -3.96 -7.33 -3.32
C ASN A 93 -2.54 -7.70 -3.77
N THR A 94 -2.18 -7.43 -5.02
CA THR A 94 -0.87 -7.81 -5.56
C THR A 94 0.07 -6.62 -5.58
N SER A 95 1.33 -6.85 -5.21
CA SER A 95 2.42 -5.89 -5.35
C SER A 95 3.63 -6.57 -5.96
N THR A 96 4.23 -5.95 -6.97
CA THR A 96 5.49 -6.43 -7.56
C THR A 96 6.65 -5.83 -6.77
N CYS A 97 7.51 -6.69 -6.19
CA CYS A 97 8.71 -6.23 -5.52
C CYS A 97 9.65 -5.56 -6.53
N LYS A 98 10.12 -4.35 -6.24
CA LYS A 98 11.05 -3.62 -7.13
C LYS A 98 12.44 -4.24 -7.22
N THR A 99 12.78 -5.11 -6.27
CA THR A 99 14.13 -5.66 -6.08
C THR A 99 14.28 -7.04 -6.72
N CYS A 100 13.30 -7.92 -6.55
CA CYS A 100 13.32 -9.29 -7.08
C CYS A 100 12.27 -9.54 -8.17
N HIS A 101 11.42 -8.55 -8.48
CA HIS A 101 10.35 -8.62 -9.49
C HIS A 101 9.29 -9.70 -9.27
N ILE A 102 9.26 -10.31 -8.07
CA ILE A 102 8.26 -11.29 -7.68
C ILE A 102 6.96 -10.57 -7.26
N LYS A 103 5.81 -11.12 -7.68
CA LYS A 103 4.49 -10.69 -7.22
C LYS A 103 4.20 -11.30 -5.84
N VAL A 104 3.93 -10.44 -4.88
CA VAL A 104 3.64 -10.79 -3.47
C VAL A 104 2.33 -10.12 -3.04
N CYS A 105 1.70 -10.59 -1.96
CA CYS A 105 0.49 -9.94 -1.45
C CYS A 105 0.84 -8.66 -0.69
N LEU A 106 -0.15 -7.83 -0.36
CA LEU A 106 0.09 -6.56 0.34
C LEU A 106 0.77 -6.72 1.70
N LYS A 107 0.47 -7.81 2.43
CA LYS A 107 1.17 -8.17 3.69
C LYS A 107 2.69 -8.28 3.46
N HIS A 108 3.07 -9.01 2.41
CA HIS A 108 4.47 -9.28 2.08
C HIS A 108 5.11 -8.30 1.11
N ARG A 109 4.55 -7.09 0.96
CA ARG A 109 5.04 -6.06 0.02
C ARG A 109 6.48 -5.61 0.33
N PHE A 110 6.88 -5.63 1.59
CA PHE A 110 8.21 -5.19 2.00
C PHE A 110 9.26 -6.28 1.74
N PRO A 111 10.49 -5.92 1.33
CA PRO A 111 11.57 -6.88 1.11
C PRO A 111 11.92 -7.76 2.31
N ALA A 112 11.66 -7.30 3.53
CA ALA A 112 11.89 -8.06 4.76
C ALA A 112 10.84 -9.15 5.00
N ASP A 113 9.65 -9.00 4.39
CA ASP A 113 8.49 -9.87 4.64
C ASP A 113 8.42 -11.02 3.62
N HIS A 114 9.31 -11.03 2.62
CA HIS A 114 9.51 -12.16 1.74
C HIS A 114 10.99 -12.48 1.62
N ALA A 115 11.33 -13.69 1.17
CA ALA A 115 12.71 -14.07 0.87
C ALA A 115 13.20 -13.34 -0.40
N CYS A 116 13.39 -12.03 -0.32
CA CYS A 116 13.73 -11.16 -1.43
C CYS A 116 15.19 -11.40 -1.89
N SER A 117 15.40 -12.27 -2.87
CA SER A 117 16.73 -12.46 -3.47
C SER A 117 16.93 -11.47 -4.63
N ARG A 118 17.82 -10.49 -4.47
CA ARG A 118 18.32 -9.68 -5.60
C ARG A 118 19.46 -10.43 -6.29
N GLY A 119 19.15 -11.43 -7.10
CA GLY A 119 20.16 -12.26 -7.78
C GLY A 119 21.04 -13.06 -6.82
N ALA A 120 20.95 -14.38 -6.87
CA ALA A 120 21.99 -15.21 -6.27
C ALA A 120 23.26 -15.03 -7.11
N SER A 121 24.24 -14.26 -6.64
CA SER A 121 25.60 -14.77 -6.74
C SER A 121 25.73 -15.78 -5.62
N ALA A 122 26.07 -17.01 -6.03
CA ALA A 122 26.14 -18.19 -5.21
C ALA A 122 26.79 -17.95 -3.84
N SER A 123 26.11 -18.38 -2.78
CA SER A 123 26.74 -19.01 -1.63
C SER A 123 25.67 -19.79 -0.87
N SER A 124 25.57 -21.05 -1.28
CA SER A 124 25.06 -22.15 -0.48
C SER A 124 25.63 -22.08 0.94
N SER A 125 24.80 -22.41 1.94
CA SER A 125 25.19 -23.05 3.19
C SER A 125 26.48 -22.53 3.88
N ALA A 126 26.33 -21.57 4.78
CA ALA A 126 27.24 -21.45 5.92
C ALA A 126 26.43 -21.03 7.16
N CYS A 127 26.20 -22.00 8.04
CA CYS A 127 26.14 -21.72 9.47
C CYS A 127 27.45 -21.03 9.90
N VAL A 128 27.39 -20.30 11.01
CA VAL A 128 28.51 -19.73 11.80
C VAL A 128 28.98 -18.31 11.40
N SER A 129 28.43 -17.36 12.17
CA SER A 129 29.13 -16.29 12.89
C SER A 129 29.21 -14.86 12.35
N ASN A 130 28.83 -13.98 13.27
CA ASN A 130 29.32 -12.62 13.54
C ASN A 130 28.75 -11.47 12.71
N GLY A 131 27.64 -10.93 13.22
CA GLY A 131 27.23 -9.56 12.98
C GLY A 131 28.30 -8.57 13.43
N LEU A 132 28.87 -7.84 12.46
CA LEU A 132 29.90 -6.82 12.64
C LEU A 132 29.36 -5.38 12.52
N TRP A 133 28.05 -5.16 12.33
CA TRP A 133 27.53 -3.79 12.15
C TRP A 133 26.96 -3.17 13.44
N ASN A 134 26.43 -3.95 14.39
CA ASN A 134 25.49 -3.39 15.40
C ASN A 134 26.01 -3.41 16.84
N ASN A 135 27.31 -3.61 17.02
CA ASN A 135 27.98 -3.79 18.31
C ASN A 135 28.27 -2.47 19.04
N ARG A 136 28.08 -1.30 18.41
CA ARG A 136 28.31 0.01 19.06
C ARG A 136 27.32 0.28 20.20
N PHE A 137 26.05 -0.13 20.03
CA PHE A 137 25.01 0.09 21.05
C PHE A 137 25.18 -0.84 22.26
N LEU A 138 25.46 -2.13 22.03
CA LEU A 138 25.69 -3.11 23.10
C LEU A 138 27.00 -2.83 23.87
N THR A 139 28.04 -2.36 23.18
CA THR A 139 29.30 -1.95 23.82
C THR A 139 29.11 -0.72 24.72
N ALA A 140 28.27 0.24 24.32
CA ALA A 140 27.96 1.41 25.14
C ALA A 140 27.18 1.03 26.41
N PHE A 141 26.33 -0.01 26.35
CA PHE A 141 25.57 -0.50 27.50
C PHE A 141 26.44 -1.31 28.47
N ALA A 142 27.35 -2.14 27.96
CA ALA A 142 28.28 -2.93 28.77
C ALA A 142 29.30 -2.06 29.54
N LYS A 143 29.61 -0.86 29.04
CA LYS A 143 30.47 0.12 29.74
C LYS A 143 29.77 0.81 30.92
N ARG A 144 28.47 0.55 31.14
CA ARG A 144 27.70 1.07 32.28
C ARG A 144 27.61 0.03 33.39
N THR A 145 28.72 -0.60 33.74
CA THR A 145 28.82 -1.39 34.96
C THR A 145 28.93 -0.46 36.17
N GLY A 146 27.78 -0.23 36.80
CA GLY A 146 27.58 0.09 38.22
C GLY A 146 28.62 0.98 38.92
N GLN A 147 28.62 2.28 38.63
CA GLN A 147 29.20 3.26 39.55
C GLN A 147 28.12 4.26 39.98
N GLU A 148 27.95 4.34 41.29
CA GLU A 148 26.95 5.10 42.06
C GLU A 148 26.66 6.51 41.52
N CYS A 149 25.38 6.81 41.30
CA CYS A 149 24.89 8.18 41.38
C CYS A 149 24.68 8.54 42.86
N ALA A 150 25.77 8.78 43.59
CA ALA A 150 25.70 9.44 44.89
C ALA A 150 27.00 10.22 45.18
N LYS A 151 26.83 11.49 45.61
CA LYS A 151 27.82 12.40 46.21
C LYS A 151 28.80 13.09 45.22
N ASN A 152 28.96 14.41 45.10
CA ASN A 152 28.47 15.62 45.78
C ASN A 152 28.60 16.83 44.81
N GLY A 153 27.70 17.80 44.93
CA GLY A 153 28.02 19.22 44.69
C GLY A 153 27.83 19.79 43.29
N ALA A 154 26.57 20.00 42.86
CA ALA A 154 26.14 21.17 42.08
C ALA A 154 24.61 21.15 41.95
N THR A 155 23.98 22.19 42.51
CA THR A 155 22.60 22.67 42.31
C THR A 155 21.66 21.82 41.46
N CYS A 156 20.70 21.18 42.14
CA CYS A 156 19.54 20.53 41.56
C CYS A 156 18.51 21.58 41.09
N SER A 157 18.30 21.71 39.78
CA SER A 157 17.08 22.32 39.23
C SER A 157 16.03 21.23 39.05
N THR A 158 15.16 21.10 40.04
CA THR A 158 13.97 20.25 39.98
C THR A 158 13.10 20.69 38.81
N SER A 159 13.04 19.88 37.75
CA SER A 159 12.00 20.02 36.71
C SER A 159 10.84 19.09 37.08
N PRO A 160 9.58 19.56 37.06
CA PRO A 160 8.43 18.73 37.40
C PRO A 160 8.13 17.71 36.28
N PRO A 161 7.54 16.54 36.61
CA PRO A 161 7.19 15.53 35.62
C PRO A 161 6.01 15.99 34.75
N SER A 162 6.20 16.00 33.43
CA SER A 162 5.12 16.17 32.46
C SER A 162 4.31 14.87 32.33
N THR A 163 3.07 14.87 32.81
CA THR A 163 2.09 13.80 32.55
C THR A 163 1.39 14.04 31.21
N PRO A 164 1.23 13.04 30.34
CA PRO A 164 0.29 13.14 29.22
C PRO A 164 -1.09 12.65 29.69
N SER A 165 -1.98 13.60 30.01
CA SER A 165 -3.41 13.31 30.20
C SER A 165 -4.13 13.55 28.87
N VAL A 166 -4.42 12.49 28.13
CA VAL A 166 -5.32 12.54 26.97
C VAL A 166 -6.63 11.88 27.39
N LYS A 167 -7.65 12.69 27.65
CA LYS A 167 -9.04 12.23 27.73
C LYS A 167 -9.54 11.98 26.30
N ALA A 168 -9.96 10.75 26.03
CA ALA A 168 -10.77 10.44 24.86
C ALA A 168 -12.21 10.93 25.10
N TYR A 169 -12.80 11.56 24.09
CA TYR A 169 -14.23 11.82 23.96
C TYR A 169 -14.76 10.95 22.81
#